data_AF-A0A2M7A3Z0-F1
#
_entry.id   AF-A0A2M7A3Z0-F1
#
_cell.length_a   1.000
_cell.length_b   1.000
_cell.length_c   1.000
_cell.angle_alpha   90.00
_cell.angle_beta   90.00
_cell.angle_gamma   90.00
#
_symmetry.space_group_name_H-M   'P 1'
#
loop_
_entity.id
_entity.type
_entity.pdbx_description
1 polymer ?
#
loop_
_entity_poly.entity_id
_entity_poly.type
_entity_poly.pdbx_seq_one_letter_code
_entity_poly.pdbx_strand_id
1 'polypeptide(L)'
;MTDNKGSLPFILERRRLIHPIGNLTVVTQPLNAAMRNAGYAEKKQYLRESVLALNRYFEGVAEWDEQAIQDRAHDLFQHARTIWRGPFVR
;
A
#
# COMPACT_ATOMS: atom_id res chain seq x y z
N MET A 1 -27.57 -6.10 1.20
CA MET A 1 -26.68 -5.17 0.47
C MET A 1 -25.87 -6.00 -0.49
N THR A 2 -26.14 -5.89 -1.79
CA THR A 2 -25.52 -6.72 -2.82
C THR A 2 -24.03 -6.43 -2.91
N ASP A 3 -23.21 -7.45 -2.71
CA ASP A 3 -21.77 -7.40 -2.91
C ASP A 3 -21.48 -7.02 -4.38
N ASN A 4 -21.11 -5.76 -4.60
CA ASN A 4 -20.91 -5.17 -5.91
C ASN A 4 -19.50 -5.41 -6.48
N LYS A 5 -18.73 -6.32 -5.87
CA LYS A 5 -17.34 -6.66 -6.23
C LYS A 5 -17.14 -7.15 -7.67
N GLY A 6 -18.21 -7.50 -8.38
CA GLY A 6 -18.17 -7.89 -9.79
C GLY A 6 -18.43 -6.74 -10.78
N SER A 7 -18.82 -5.56 -10.31
CA SER A 7 -19.22 -4.47 -11.20
C SER A 7 -18.04 -3.82 -11.90
N LEU A 8 -18.27 -3.33 -13.13
CA LEU A 8 -17.25 -2.61 -13.89
C LEU A 8 -16.66 -1.42 -13.11
N PRO A 9 -17.45 -0.56 -12.43
CA PRO A 9 -16.89 0.51 -11.61
C PRO A 9 -15.94 0.01 -10.52
N PHE A 10 -16.29 -1.08 -9.83
CA PHE A 10 -15.45 -1.67 -8.80
C PHE A 10 -14.12 -2.19 -9.36
N ILE A 11 -14.15 -2.91 -10.48
CA ILE A 11 -12.95 -3.44 -11.15
C ILE A 11 -12.03 -2.29 -11.60
N LEU A 12 -12.61 -1.21 -12.14
CA LEU A 12 -11.84 -0.05 -12.59
C LEU A 12 -11.16 0.66 -11.41
N GLU A 13 -11.84 0.82 -10.28
CA GLU A 13 -11.24 1.42 -9.09
C GLU A 13 -10.08 0.58 -8.56
N ARG A 14 -10.25 -0.75 -8.47
CA ARG A 14 -9.16 -1.66 -8.08
C ARG A 14 -7.94 -1.53 -8.99
N ARG A 15 -8.16 -1.42 -10.29
CA ARG A 15 -7.07 -1.27 -11.26
C ARG A 15 -6.31 0.04 -11.07
N ARG A 16 -7.03 1.13 -10.76
CA ARG A 16 -6.44 2.44 -10.47
C ARG A 16 -5.55 2.41 -9.22
N LEU A 17 -5.89 1.54 -8.26
CA LEU A 17 -5.19 1.41 -6.98
C LEU A 17 -3.93 0.54 -6.99
N ILE A 18 -3.51 0.01 -8.15
CA ILE A 18 -2.30 -0.81 -8.25
C ILE A 18 -1.02 0.01 -8.03
N HIS A 19 -0.96 1.22 -8.61
CA HIS A 19 0.25 2.05 -8.70
C HIS A 19 0.38 3.21 -7.69
N PRO A 20 -0.64 3.65 -6.94
CA PRO A 20 -0.47 4.67 -5.90
C PRO A 20 0.56 4.27 -4.85
N ILE A 21 1.26 5.26 -4.31
CA ILE A 21 2.31 5.08 -3.29
C ILE A 21 1.81 4.32 -2.05
N GLY A 22 0.51 4.45 -1.72
CA GLY A 22 -0.13 3.68 -0.65
C GLY A 22 -0.11 2.17 -0.86
N ASN A 23 -0.14 1.69 -2.10
CA ASN A 23 -0.08 0.25 -2.40
C ASN A 23 1.36 -0.27 -2.58
N LEU A 24 2.32 0.63 -2.79
CA LEU A 24 3.70 0.27 -3.07
C LEU A 24 4.51 0.19 -1.78
N THR A 25 5.42 -0.78 -1.72
CA THR A 25 6.42 -0.81 -0.66
C THR A 25 7.76 -1.28 -1.20
N VAL A 26 8.84 -0.87 -0.53
CA VAL A 26 10.20 -1.23 -0.94
C VAL A 26 10.56 -2.55 -0.28
N VAL A 27 11.04 -3.49 -1.08
CA VAL A 27 11.49 -4.82 -0.67
C VAL A 27 12.72 -5.22 -1.47
N THR A 28 13.49 -6.17 -0.96
CA THR A 28 14.59 -6.76 -1.71
C THR A 28 14.06 -7.66 -2.83
N GLN A 29 14.86 -7.87 -3.88
CA GLN A 29 14.47 -8.74 -4.99
C GLN A 29 14.11 -10.17 -4.55
N PRO A 30 14.85 -10.84 -3.62
CA PRO A 30 14.46 -12.15 -3.11
C PRO A 30 13.09 -12.14 -2.42
N LEU A 31 12.82 -11.13 -1.59
CA LEU A 31 11.55 -11.01 -0.87
C LEU A 31 10.39 -10.75 -1.85
N ASN A 32 10.61 -9.91 -2.88
CA ASN A 32 9.63 -9.69 -3.94
C ASN A 32 9.30 -10.98 -4.71
N ALA A 33 10.30 -11.79 -5.03
CA ALA A 33 10.12 -13.06 -5.71
C ALA A 33 9.30 -14.06 -4.87
N ALA A 34 9.62 -14.16 -3.57
CA ALA A 34 8.89 -15.02 -2.63
C ALA A 34 7.40 -14.64 -2.50
N MET A 35 7.10 -13.34 -2.55
CA MET A 35 5.75 -12.82 -2.30
C MET A 35 4.86 -12.61 -3.54
N ARG A 36 5.39 -12.68 -4.77
CA ARG A 36 4.73 -12.13 -5.97
C ARG A 36 3.24 -12.49 -6.12
N ASN A 37 2.89 -13.76 -5.89
CA ASN A 37 1.53 -14.28 -6.06
C ASN A 37 0.80 -14.55 -4.73
N ALA A 38 1.42 -14.19 -3.61
CA ALA A 38 0.86 -14.41 -2.28
C ALA A 38 -0.32 -13.48 -1.99
N GLY A 39 -1.25 -13.97 -1.17
CA GLY A 39 -2.32 -13.17 -0.58
C GLY A 39 -1.78 -12.17 0.44
N TYR A 40 -2.60 -11.19 0.84
CA TYR A 40 -2.15 -10.15 1.78
C TYR A 40 -1.66 -10.71 3.12
N ALA A 41 -2.38 -11.65 3.73
CA ALA A 41 -2.02 -12.21 5.03
C ALA A 41 -0.62 -12.86 5.01
N GLU A 42 -0.29 -13.55 3.93
CA GLU A 42 1.03 -14.16 3.71
C GLU A 42 2.10 -13.08 3.43
N LYS A 43 1.82 -12.13 2.52
CA LYS A 43 2.71 -10.98 2.27
C LYS A 43 3.04 -10.22 3.55
N LYS A 44 2.06 -10.03 4.44
CA LYS A 44 2.24 -9.37 5.73
C LYS A 44 3.26 -10.07 6.61
N GLN A 45 3.36 -11.40 6.58
CA GLN A 45 4.38 -12.15 7.33
C GLN A 45 5.80 -11.83 6.81
N TYR A 46 5.99 -11.90 5.49
CA TYR A 46 7.25 -11.54 4.86
C TYR A 46 7.65 -10.07 5.06
N LEU A 47 6.69 -9.15 5.04
CA LEU A 47 6.92 -7.73 5.27
C LEU A 47 7.36 -7.43 6.71
N ARG A 48 6.92 -8.22 7.69
CA ARG A 48 7.39 -8.12 9.09
C ARG A 48 8.88 -8.45 9.22
N GLU A 49 9.37 -9.39 8.42
CA GLU A 49 10.79 -9.79 8.41
C GLU A 49 11.67 -8.81 7.64
N SER A 50 11.09 -7.80 6.99
CA SER A 50 11.84 -6.82 6.22
C SER A 50 12.66 -5.90 7.12
N VAL A 51 13.92 -5.68 6.74
CA VAL A 51 14.83 -4.73 7.41
C VAL A 51 14.35 -3.27 7.31
N LEU A 52 13.47 -2.95 6.36
CA LEU A 52 12.99 -1.58 6.16
C LEU A 52 11.86 -1.26 7.15
N ALA A 53 12.12 -0.28 8.02
CA ALA A 53 11.18 0.19 9.04
C ALA A 53 9.79 0.56 8.49
N LEU A 54 9.72 1.06 7.25
CA LEU A 54 8.47 1.40 6.57
C LEU A 54 7.50 0.21 6.44
N ASN A 55 8.03 -1.02 6.40
CA ASN A 55 7.23 -2.24 6.27
C ASN A 55 6.57 -2.68 7.59
N ARG A 56 7.02 -2.16 8.75
CA ARG A 56 6.37 -2.42 10.04
C ARG A 56 4.95 -1.86 10.12
N TYR A 57 4.62 -0.86 9.28
CA TYR A 57 3.26 -0.35 9.13
C TYR A 57 2.22 -1.47 8.98
N PHE A 58 2.56 -2.52 8.20
CA PHE A 58 1.62 -3.60 7.90
C PHE A 58 1.32 -4.50 9.11
N GLU A 59 2.08 -4.43 10.22
CA GLU A 59 1.80 -5.22 11.43
C GLU A 59 0.42 -4.93 12.03
N GLY A 60 0.06 -3.64 12.08
CA GLY A 60 -1.21 -3.16 12.63
C GLY A 60 -2.40 -3.23 11.67
N VAL A 61 -2.18 -3.60 10.41
CA VAL A 61 -3.22 -3.57 9.37
C VAL A 61 -3.82 -4.95 9.18
N ALA A 62 -5.07 -5.15 9.56
CA ALA A 62 -5.73 -6.46 9.51
C ALA A 62 -6.12 -6.86 8.08
N GLU A 63 -6.66 -5.91 7.33
CA GLU A 63 -7.16 -6.11 5.97
C GLU A 63 -6.51 -5.14 4.99
N TRP A 64 -6.37 -5.56 3.74
CA TRP A 64 -5.76 -4.76 2.68
C TRP A 64 -6.71 -4.62 1.51
N ASP A 65 -7.64 -3.67 1.67
CA ASP A 65 -8.64 -3.31 0.69
C ASP A 65 -8.33 -1.93 0.06
N GLU A 66 -9.27 -1.46 -0.75
CA GLU A 66 -9.17 -0.18 -1.44
C GLU A 66 -9.06 0.99 -0.46
N GLN A 67 -9.78 0.91 0.68
CA GLN A 67 -9.77 1.96 1.70
C GLN A 67 -8.41 2.02 2.39
N ALA A 68 -7.86 0.87 2.79
CA ALA A 68 -6.54 0.79 3.43
C ALA A 68 -5.41 1.33 2.53
N ILE A 69 -5.51 1.14 1.21
CA ILE A 69 -4.55 1.73 0.24
C ILE A 69 -4.65 3.26 0.23
N GLN A 70 -5.86 3.81 0.22
CA GLN A 70 -6.08 5.26 0.23
C GLN A 70 -5.61 5.90 1.54
N ASP A 71 -5.95 5.28 2.67
CA ASP A 71 -5.56 5.76 4.00
C ASP A 71 -4.03 5.83 4.13
N ARG A 72 -3.33 4.75 3.72
CA ARG A 72 -1.86 4.75 3.71
C ARG A 72 -1.30 5.80 2.75
N ALA A 73 -1.90 6.00 1.59
CA ALA A 73 -1.46 7.02 0.64
C ALA A 73 -1.57 8.43 1.27
N HIS A 74 -2.65 8.70 2.00
CA HIS A 74 -2.84 9.95 2.72
C HIS A 74 -1.77 10.15 3.79
N ASP A 75 -1.53 9.13 4.63
CA ASP A 75 -0.53 9.20 5.70
C ASP A 75 0.89 9.44 5.17
N LEU A 76 1.27 8.70 4.11
CA LEU A 76 2.57 8.89 3.44
C LEU A 76 2.68 10.30 2.85
N PHE A 77 1.60 10.84 2.28
CA PHE A 77 1.60 12.18 1.74
C PHE A 77 1.76 13.24 2.84
N GLN A 78 1.09 13.11 3.98
CA GLN A 78 1.28 14.04 5.10
C GLN A 78 2.73 14.03 5.60
N HIS A 79 3.34 12.85 5.71
CA HIS A 79 4.77 12.75 6.05
C HIS A 79 5.65 13.40 4.98
N ALA A 80 5.41 13.10 3.70
CA ALA A 80 6.18 13.65 2.58
C ALA A 80 6.16 15.19 2.56
N ARG A 81 5.03 15.81 2.86
CA ARG A 81 4.90 17.28 2.93
C ARG A 81 5.82 17.93 3.96
N THR A 82 6.20 17.21 5.02
CA THR A 82 7.10 17.73 6.05
C THR A 82 8.57 17.72 5.59
N ILE A 83 8.92 16.75 4.72
CA ILE A 83 10.26 16.53 4.17
C ILE A 83 10.48 17.43 2.95
N TRP A 84 9.58 17.34 1.96
CA TRP A 84 9.63 18.14 0.74
C TRP A 84 8.70 19.33 0.89
N ARG A 85 9.22 20.38 1.51
CA ARG A 85 8.55 21.69 1.49
C ARG A 85 8.40 22.12 0.04
N GLY A 86 7.19 22.54 -0.34
CA GLY A 86 6.90 23.05 -1.68
C GLY A 86 7.85 24.20 -2.06
N PRO A 87 7.87 24.61 -3.34
CA PRO A 87 8.75 25.67 -3.78
C PRO A 87 8.61 26.87 -2.85
N PHE A 88 9.75 27.37 -2.35
CA PHE A 88 9.79 28.62 -1.61
C PHE A 88 9.35 29.72 -2.58
N VAL A 89 8.07 30.09 -2.52
CA VAL A 89 7.59 31.29 -3.20
C VAL A 89 8.14 32.45 -2.38
N ARG A 90 9.09 33.20 -2.95
CA ARG A 90 9.52 34.50 -2.44
C ARG A 90 8.55 35.58 -2.85
#